data_AF-A0A1Q8CK93-F1
#
_entry.id   AF-A0A1Q8CK93-F1
#
_cell.length_a   1.000
_cell.length_b   1.000
_cell.length_c   1.000
_cell.angle_alpha   90.00
_cell.angle_beta   90.00
_cell.angle_gamma   90.00
#
_symmetry.space_group_name_H-M   'P 1'
#
loop_
_entity.id
_entity.type
_entity.pdbx_description
1 polymer ?
#
loop_
_entity_poly.entity_id
_entity_poly.type
_entity_poly.pdbx_seq_one_letter_code
_entity_poly.pdbx_strand_id
1 'polypeptide(L)'
;MTALVVCGASAGVMLVAAAAPAGGEPRATAALGIRLVDEEVNGQCRVGDAAPGDVTHWTAENQWTRTLAIDTDDRPEGCLLYFGLNNLDGSLTGMKLTYTFQYTTGAGGYQCPTASPDPQTVPYLPLAWDYPSWASPIRINTHDDGGWCTLNLAISGRDDVGLDVLFEFVGDGGQCEGARQQGTNKFETVTSRNSVTIGLNSDDRAGACLLSFRLRHI
;
A
#
# COMPACT_ATOMS: atom_id res chain seq x y z
N MET A 1 -37.48 86.67 4.11
CA MET A 1 -36.29 85.89 3.73
C MET A 1 -36.40 84.54 4.43
N THR A 2 -36.75 83.50 3.68
CA THR A 2 -37.04 82.17 4.23
C THR A 2 -35.99 81.21 3.67
N ALA A 3 -35.16 80.64 4.54
CA ALA A 3 -34.10 79.71 4.17
C ALA A 3 -34.64 78.27 4.21
N LEU A 4 -34.56 77.57 3.08
CA LEU A 4 -34.84 76.13 2.97
C LEU A 4 -33.57 75.36 3.33
N VAL A 5 -33.65 74.49 4.33
CA VAL A 5 -32.62 73.49 4.67
C VAL A 5 -33.00 72.19 3.97
N VAL A 6 -32.11 71.67 3.12
CA VAL A 6 -32.26 70.38 2.43
C VAL A 6 -31.41 69.34 3.18
N CYS A 7 -32.05 68.37 3.82
CA CYS A 7 -31.39 67.18 4.38
C CYS A 7 -31.19 66.14 3.27
N GLY A 8 -29.94 65.89 2.87
CA GLY A 8 -29.57 64.76 2.03
C GLY A 8 -29.41 63.50 2.87
N ALA A 9 -30.19 62.46 2.61
CA ALA A 9 -30.02 61.13 3.18
C ALA A 9 -29.13 60.28 2.28
N SER A 10 -27.95 59.90 2.78
CA SER A 10 -27.01 59.01 2.09
C SER A 10 -27.45 57.55 2.28
N ALA A 11 -27.87 56.88 1.21
CA ALA A 11 -28.12 55.44 1.21
C ALA A 11 -26.78 54.68 1.17
N GLY A 12 -26.39 54.07 2.28
CA GLY A 12 -25.25 53.16 2.34
C GLY A 12 -25.60 51.81 1.73
N VAL A 13 -24.94 51.45 0.63
CA VAL A 13 -25.02 50.10 0.03
C VAL A 13 -24.22 49.15 0.90
N MET A 14 -24.87 48.25 1.63
CA MET A 14 -24.20 47.13 2.31
C MET A 14 -23.85 46.05 1.27
N LEU A 15 -22.56 45.89 0.99
CA LEU A 15 -22.04 44.75 0.24
C LEU A 15 -21.98 43.54 1.18
N VAL A 16 -22.88 42.57 0.98
CA VAL A 16 -22.80 41.26 1.63
C VAL A 16 -21.75 40.45 0.90
N ALA A 17 -20.56 40.30 1.50
CA ALA A 17 -19.54 39.39 0.99
C ALA A 17 -20.02 37.95 1.20
N ALA A 18 -20.30 37.24 0.10
CA ALA A 18 -20.56 35.81 0.14
C ALA A 18 -19.28 35.10 0.62
N ALA A 19 -19.39 34.33 1.70
CA ALA A 19 -18.31 33.46 2.15
C ALA A 19 -18.00 32.45 1.03
N ALA A 20 -16.74 32.40 0.61
CA ALA A 20 -16.29 31.36 -0.31
C ALA A 20 -16.56 29.98 0.33
N PRO A 21 -17.07 28.99 -0.42
CA PRO A 21 -17.20 27.64 0.11
C PRO A 21 -15.80 27.19 0.57
N ALA A 22 -15.72 26.67 1.79
CA ALA A 22 -14.52 26.01 2.25
C ALA A 22 -14.19 24.91 1.25
N GLY A 23 -13.12 25.10 0.49
CA GLY A 23 -12.60 24.10 -0.42
C GLY A 23 -12.18 22.91 0.42
N GLY A 24 -13.05 21.91 0.52
CA GLY A 24 -12.65 20.61 1.04
C GLY A 24 -11.48 20.13 0.20
N GLU A 25 -10.38 19.76 0.84
CA GLU A 25 -9.30 19.06 0.16
C GLU A 25 -9.92 17.88 -0.61
N PRO A 26 -9.51 17.63 -1.87
CA PRO A 26 -9.98 16.47 -2.59
C PRO A 26 -9.66 15.24 -1.75
N ARG A 27 -10.69 14.62 -1.17
CA ARG A 27 -10.49 13.34 -0.48
C ARG A 27 -10.01 12.37 -1.54
N ALA A 28 -8.84 11.76 -1.31
CA ALA A 28 -8.37 10.64 -2.11
C ALA A 28 -9.53 9.65 -2.29
N THR A 29 -9.94 9.52 -3.54
CA THR A 29 -11.14 8.84 -4.02
C THR A 29 -11.02 7.33 -3.84
N ALA A 30 -9.89 6.80 -4.32
CA ALA A 30 -9.38 5.47 -4.07
C ALA A 30 -7.99 5.53 -3.43
N ALA A 31 -7.71 4.63 -2.51
CA ALA A 31 -6.41 4.55 -1.84
C ALA A 31 -5.97 3.11 -1.60
N LEU A 32 -4.67 2.86 -1.78
CA LEU A 32 -4.03 1.61 -1.41
C LEU A 32 -3.40 1.78 -0.02
N GLY A 33 -3.74 0.87 0.88
CA GLY A 33 -3.19 0.76 2.21
C GLY A 33 -2.18 -0.38 2.28
N ILE A 34 -1.04 -0.09 2.88
CA ILE A 34 -0.07 -1.09 3.30
C ILE A 34 0.18 -0.90 4.79
N ARG A 35 0.21 -2.01 5.53
CA ARG A 35 0.73 -2.04 6.89
C ARG A 35 1.80 -3.10 6.98
N LEU A 36 2.95 -2.73 7.51
CA LEU A 36 4.06 -3.62 7.78
C LEU A 36 4.36 -3.57 9.27
N VAL A 37 4.36 -4.74 9.91
CA VAL A 37 4.72 -4.87 11.33
C VAL A 37 6.03 -5.63 11.41
N ASP A 38 7.01 -5.00 12.05
CA ASP A 38 8.20 -5.64 12.59
C ASP A 38 7.84 -6.27 13.94
N GLU A 39 7.73 -7.61 14.00
CA GLU A 39 7.23 -8.30 15.20
C GLU A 39 8.11 -8.06 16.44
N GLU A 40 9.41 -7.84 16.25
CA GLU A 40 10.39 -7.64 17.33
C GLU A 40 10.93 -6.21 17.41
N VAL A 41 10.46 -5.31 16.53
CA VAL A 41 10.89 -3.90 16.50
C VAL A 41 12.42 -3.78 16.38
N ASN A 42 13.05 -4.72 15.68
CA ASN A 42 14.51 -4.87 15.59
C ASN A 42 15.11 -4.27 14.31
N GLY A 43 14.27 -3.74 13.43
CA GLY A 43 14.62 -3.11 12.16
C GLY A 43 14.64 -4.04 10.95
N GLN A 44 14.20 -5.30 11.08
CA GLN A 44 14.16 -6.24 9.95
C GLN A 44 13.03 -5.94 8.95
N CYS A 45 11.96 -5.28 9.41
CA CYS A 45 10.84 -4.84 8.57
C CYS A 45 10.73 -3.32 8.65
N ARG A 46 11.03 -2.63 7.54
CA ARG A 46 11.12 -1.16 7.53
C ARG A 46 10.20 -0.56 6.47
N VAL A 47 9.71 0.66 6.73
CA VAL A 47 8.88 1.42 5.78
C VAL A 47 9.49 2.79 5.55
N GLY A 48 10.27 2.94 4.48
CA GLY A 48 11.13 4.09 4.24
C GLY A 48 11.97 4.43 5.47
N ASP A 49 12.02 5.70 5.84
CA ASP A 49 12.74 6.19 7.03
C ASP A 49 11.93 6.12 8.34
N ALA A 50 10.84 5.32 8.39
CA ALA A 50 10.09 5.14 9.63
C ALA A 50 10.91 4.37 10.68
N ALA A 51 10.65 4.65 11.96
CA ALA A 51 11.15 3.81 13.04
C ALA A 51 10.60 2.37 12.92
N PRO A 52 11.34 1.35 13.37
CA PRO A 52 10.85 -0.03 13.42
C PRO A 52 9.54 -0.14 14.22
N GLY A 53 8.72 -1.15 13.90
CA GLY A 53 7.47 -1.45 14.59
C GLY A 53 6.29 -1.59 13.63
N ASP A 54 5.12 -1.13 14.06
CA ASP A 54 3.88 -1.18 13.28
C ASP A 54 3.68 0.10 12.47
N VAL A 55 3.93 0.02 11.17
CA VAL A 55 3.83 1.18 10.27
C VAL A 55 2.69 0.96 9.28
N THR A 56 1.69 1.82 9.37
CA THR A 56 0.60 1.91 8.40
C THR A 56 0.83 3.08 7.45
N HIS A 57 0.61 2.86 6.16
CA HIS A 57 0.71 3.87 5.13
C HIS A 57 -0.42 3.72 4.11
N TRP A 58 -1.16 4.79 3.89
CA TRP A 58 -2.18 4.90 2.85
C TRP A 58 -1.68 5.88 1.79
N THR A 59 -1.82 5.49 0.53
CA THR A 59 -1.44 6.30 -0.62
C THR A 59 -2.62 6.43 -1.57
N ALA A 60 -2.81 7.61 -2.16
CA ALA A 60 -3.87 7.81 -3.13
C ALA A 60 -3.58 7.04 -4.41
N GLU A 61 -4.60 6.84 -5.24
CA GLU A 61 -4.40 6.34 -6.59
C GLU A 61 -3.35 7.16 -7.36
N ASN A 62 -2.58 6.49 -8.23
CA ASN A 62 -1.44 7.02 -9.00
C ASN A 62 -0.23 7.43 -8.17
N GLN A 63 -0.24 7.21 -6.85
CA GLN A 63 0.91 7.41 -5.98
C GLN A 63 1.53 6.07 -5.58
N TRP A 64 2.85 6.06 -5.49
CA TRP A 64 3.57 4.91 -4.93
C TRP A 64 3.39 4.88 -3.41
N THR A 65 3.30 3.68 -2.85
CA THR A 65 3.48 3.49 -1.42
C THR A 65 4.93 3.82 -1.05
N ARG A 66 5.18 4.15 0.21
CA ARG A 66 6.54 4.09 0.76
C ARG A 66 7.14 2.70 0.52
N THR A 67 8.45 2.66 0.30
CA THR A 67 9.18 1.42 0.12
C THR A 67 9.19 0.62 1.40
N LEU A 68 8.75 -0.63 1.32
CA LEU A 68 8.89 -1.64 2.35
C LEU A 68 10.23 -2.32 2.14
N ALA A 69 11.00 -2.50 3.21
CA ALA A 69 12.19 -3.34 3.19
C ALA A 69 11.97 -4.52 4.13
N ILE A 70 12.23 -5.72 3.63
CA ILE A 70 12.23 -6.97 4.37
C ILE A 70 13.68 -7.45 4.33
N ASP A 71 14.37 -7.28 5.46
CA ASP A 71 15.73 -7.76 5.63
C ASP A 71 15.72 -9.29 5.69
N THR A 72 16.80 -9.89 5.21
CA THR A 72 16.91 -11.33 4.97
C THR A 72 18.07 -11.97 5.74
N ASP A 73 18.55 -11.29 6.79
CA ASP A 73 19.80 -11.53 7.52
C ASP A 73 19.65 -12.30 8.86
N ASP A 74 18.86 -13.39 8.85
CA ASP A 74 18.67 -14.37 9.94
C ASP A 74 18.38 -13.77 11.32
N ARG A 75 17.41 -12.86 11.38
CA ARG A 75 16.90 -12.33 12.64
C ARG A 75 15.63 -13.06 13.06
N PRO A 76 15.48 -13.39 14.35
CA PRO A 76 14.32 -14.11 14.84
C PRO A 76 13.02 -13.33 14.63
N GLU A 77 11.93 -14.08 14.52
CA GLU A 77 10.58 -13.63 14.15
C GLU A 77 10.46 -13.21 12.68
N GLY A 78 9.52 -12.32 12.37
CA GLY A 78 9.19 -12.01 10.99
C GLY A 78 8.53 -10.66 10.77
N CYS A 79 8.06 -10.50 9.54
CA CYS A 79 7.27 -9.37 9.11
C CYS A 79 5.81 -9.79 8.94
N LEU A 80 4.88 -8.97 9.43
CA LEU A 80 3.46 -9.08 9.06
C LEU A 80 3.14 -8.03 8.01
N LEU A 81 2.86 -8.46 6.79
CA LEU A 81 2.41 -7.62 5.69
C LEU A 81 0.89 -7.68 5.55
N TYR A 82 0.26 -6.52 5.51
CA TYR A 82 -1.17 -6.36 5.29
C TYR A 82 -1.43 -5.48 4.07
N PHE A 83 -2.44 -5.86 3.31
CA PHE A 83 -3.02 -5.06 2.24
C PHE A 83 -4.39 -4.54 2.65
N GLY A 84 -4.69 -3.29 2.30
CA GLY A 84 -5.99 -2.67 2.45
C GLY A 84 -6.33 -1.85 1.22
N LEU A 85 -7.62 -1.70 0.94
CA LEU A 85 -8.11 -0.82 -0.12
C LEU A 85 -9.20 0.08 0.46
N ASN A 86 -9.14 1.36 0.12
CA ASN A 86 -10.22 2.30 0.37
C ASN A 86 -10.80 2.77 -0.96
N ASN A 87 -12.13 2.86 -1.02
CA ASN A 87 -12.90 3.16 -2.22
C ASN A 87 -14.11 4.04 -1.83
N LEU A 88 -13.83 5.21 -1.26
CA LEU A 88 -14.87 6.12 -0.75
C LEU A 88 -15.76 6.65 -1.86
N ASP A 89 -15.22 6.81 -3.06
CA ASP A 89 -15.95 7.36 -4.22
C ASP A 89 -16.60 6.29 -5.10
N GLY A 90 -16.36 5.01 -4.79
CA GLY A 90 -16.85 3.89 -5.57
C GLY A 90 -16.11 3.66 -6.89
N SER A 91 -15.03 4.39 -7.19
CA SER A 91 -14.28 4.23 -8.44
C SER A 91 -13.77 2.81 -8.65
N LEU A 92 -13.39 2.07 -7.60
CA LEU A 92 -12.94 0.68 -7.67
C LEU A 92 -14.07 -0.37 -7.60
N THR A 93 -15.34 0.05 -7.66
CA THR A 93 -16.49 -0.87 -7.53
C THR A 93 -16.45 -1.96 -8.59
N GLY A 94 -16.54 -3.23 -8.16
CA GLY A 94 -16.47 -4.39 -9.05
C GLY A 94 -15.05 -4.93 -9.26
N MET A 95 -14.01 -4.19 -8.88
CA MET A 95 -12.64 -4.71 -8.83
C MET A 95 -12.48 -5.67 -7.65
N LYS A 96 -11.67 -6.71 -7.82
CA LYS A 96 -11.19 -7.58 -6.73
C LYS A 96 -9.67 -7.71 -6.83
N LEU A 97 -8.97 -7.31 -5.77
CA LEU A 97 -7.56 -7.60 -5.57
C LEU A 97 -7.46 -8.81 -4.66
N THR A 98 -6.73 -9.83 -5.10
CA THR A 98 -6.51 -11.06 -4.34
C THR A 98 -5.03 -11.37 -4.24
N TYR A 99 -4.66 -12.11 -3.20
CA TYR A 99 -3.34 -12.70 -3.09
C TYR A 99 -3.40 -14.17 -2.67
N THR A 100 -2.41 -14.94 -3.07
CA THR A 100 -2.07 -16.23 -2.44
C THR A 100 -0.68 -16.13 -1.88
N PHE A 101 -0.42 -16.83 -0.77
CA PHE A 101 0.90 -16.90 -0.17
C PHE A 101 1.25 -18.37 0.06
N GLN A 102 2.31 -18.87 -0.55
CA GLN A 102 2.62 -20.30 -0.56
C GLN A 102 4.11 -20.54 -0.34
N TYR A 103 4.45 -21.63 0.32
CA TYR A 103 5.81 -22.13 0.28
C TYR A 103 6.07 -22.78 -1.08
N THR A 104 7.25 -22.58 -1.65
CA THR A 104 7.67 -23.32 -2.85
C THR A 104 7.88 -24.79 -2.50
N THR A 105 7.57 -25.68 -3.45
CA THR A 105 7.76 -27.13 -3.26
C THR A 105 9.17 -27.44 -2.75
N GLY A 106 9.26 -28.05 -1.56
CA GLY A 106 10.53 -28.41 -0.92
C GLY A 106 11.03 -27.44 0.17
N ALA A 107 10.37 -26.29 0.35
CA ALA A 107 10.65 -25.36 1.44
C ALA A 107 10.06 -25.85 2.78
N GLY A 108 10.72 -25.50 3.90
CA GLY A 108 10.18 -25.71 5.23
C GLY A 108 8.96 -24.83 5.46
N GLY A 109 7.85 -25.40 5.94
CA GLY A 109 6.61 -24.65 6.18
C GLY A 109 6.72 -23.55 7.25
N TYR A 110 7.80 -23.55 8.03
CA TYR A 110 8.06 -22.53 9.06
C TYR A 110 8.34 -21.15 8.47
N GLN A 111 8.97 -21.05 7.29
CA GLN A 111 9.32 -19.76 6.70
C GLN A 111 8.08 -18.94 6.29
N CYS A 112 6.99 -19.63 5.96
CA CYS A 112 5.73 -19.05 5.48
C CYS A 112 4.54 -19.47 6.38
N PRO A 113 4.47 -19.05 7.66
CA PRO A 113 3.51 -19.59 8.63
C PRO A 113 2.05 -19.39 8.25
N THR A 114 1.76 -18.32 7.50
CA THR A 114 0.41 -18.01 7.01
C THR A 114 0.21 -18.46 5.57
N ALA A 115 0.97 -19.46 5.10
CA ALA A 115 0.80 -20.00 3.76
C ALA A 115 -0.64 -20.49 3.57
N SER A 116 -1.30 -19.95 2.55
CA SER A 116 -2.62 -20.34 2.11
C SER A 116 -2.60 -20.47 0.58
N PRO A 117 -2.89 -21.67 0.05
CA PRO A 117 -3.01 -21.84 -1.39
C PRO A 117 -4.27 -21.19 -1.95
N ASP A 118 -5.26 -20.90 -1.10
CA ASP A 118 -6.53 -20.32 -1.48
C ASP A 118 -6.42 -18.79 -1.59
N PRO A 119 -6.92 -18.18 -2.69
CA PRO A 119 -6.90 -16.72 -2.84
C PRO A 119 -7.62 -15.99 -1.72
N GLN A 120 -6.90 -15.13 -1.03
CA GLN A 120 -7.42 -14.20 -0.05
C GLN A 120 -7.80 -12.89 -0.74
N THR A 121 -8.97 -12.36 -0.43
CA THR A 121 -9.43 -11.09 -1.01
C THR A 121 -8.99 -9.92 -0.14
N VAL A 122 -8.38 -8.92 -0.76
CA VAL A 122 -8.09 -7.65 -0.08
C VAL A 122 -9.42 -6.91 0.10
N PRO A 123 -9.84 -6.64 1.35
CA PRO A 123 -11.10 -5.97 1.59
C PRO A 123 -11.01 -4.53 1.10
N TYR A 124 -12.07 -4.09 0.43
CA TYR A 124 -12.38 -2.68 0.30
C TYR A 124 -13.75 -2.45 0.93
N LEU A 125 -13.81 -1.53 1.88
CA LEU A 125 -15.07 -1.05 2.44
C LEU A 125 -15.10 0.46 2.21
N PRO A 126 -16.29 1.05 1.95
CA PRO A 126 -16.45 2.50 1.88
C PRO A 126 -16.41 3.11 3.30
N LEU A 127 -15.41 2.73 4.09
CA LEU A 127 -15.18 3.24 5.43
C LEU A 127 -14.23 4.44 5.33
N ALA A 128 -14.45 5.44 6.18
CA ALA A 128 -13.51 6.55 6.34
C ALA A 128 -12.09 6.03 6.62
N TRP A 129 -11.06 6.80 6.25
CA TRP A 129 -9.65 6.39 6.38
C TRP A 129 -9.27 6.00 7.82
N ASP A 130 -10.01 6.50 8.79
CA ASP A 130 -9.93 6.27 10.23
C ASP A 130 -10.42 4.88 10.67
N TYR A 131 -11.05 4.10 9.77
CA TYR A 131 -11.48 2.71 10.00
C TYR A 131 -10.98 1.78 8.88
N PRO A 132 -9.65 1.61 8.74
CA PRO A 132 -9.09 0.77 7.69
C PRO A 132 -9.46 -0.70 7.90
N SER A 133 -9.91 -1.35 6.82
CA SER A 133 -10.05 -2.81 6.78
C SER A 133 -8.80 -3.42 6.16
N TRP A 134 -8.26 -4.43 6.81
CA TRP A 134 -7.07 -5.14 6.36
C TRP A 134 -7.42 -6.57 5.96
N ALA A 135 -6.75 -7.08 4.95
CA ALA A 135 -6.75 -8.52 4.70
C ALA A 135 -6.05 -9.26 5.85
N SER A 136 -6.20 -10.58 5.89
CA SER A 136 -5.43 -11.43 6.80
C SER A 136 -3.93 -11.18 6.61
N PRO A 137 -3.12 -11.07 7.68
CA PRO A 137 -1.70 -10.83 7.53
C PRO A 137 -1.01 -11.95 6.75
N ILE A 138 -0.02 -11.55 5.96
CA ILE A 138 1.01 -12.43 5.43
C ILE A 138 2.17 -12.37 6.41
N ARG A 139 2.44 -13.46 7.12
CA ARG A 139 3.62 -13.62 7.96
C ARG A 139 4.77 -14.18 7.15
N ILE A 140 5.88 -13.47 7.14
CA ILE A 140 7.13 -13.86 6.51
C ILE A 140 8.15 -13.99 7.64
N ASN A 141 8.59 -15.21 7.95
CA ASN A 141 9.68 -15.36 8.91
C ASN A 141 10.98 -14.95 8.24
N THR A 142 11.87 -14.33 9.02
CA THR A 142 13.20 -13.89 8.56
C THR A 142 14.33 -14.79 9.06
N HIS A 143 14.00 -15.91 9.72
CA HIS A 143 14.96 -16.91 10.21
C HIS A 143 15.55 -17.78 9.07
N ASP A 144 16.72 -18.39 9.29
CA ASP A 144 17.46 -19.31 8.39
C ASP A 144 16.79 -20.68 8.19
N ASP A 145 15.48 -20.73 8.30
CA ASP A 145 14.68 -21.89 7.91
C ASP A 145 14.58 -21.89 6.38
N GLY A 146 15.67 -22.27 5.70
CA GLY A 146 15.80 -22.20 4.24
C GLY A 146 14.58 -22.68 3.46
N GLY A 147 14.25 -21.98 2.38
CA GLY A 147 13.03 -22.21 1.63
C GLY A 147 12.66 -21.00 0.79
N TRP A 148 11.47 -21.01 0.17
CA TRP A 148 10.96 -19.85 -0.54
C TRP A 148 9.50 -19.66 -0.19
N CYS A 149 9.12 -18.43 0.09
CA CYS A 149 7.74 -17.98 0.13
C CYS A 149 7.41 -17.22 -1.15
N THR A 150 6.28 -17.55 -1.76
CA THR A 150 5.78 -16.88 -2.96
C THR A 150 4.49 -16.13 -2.65
N LEU A 151 4.49 -14.83 -2.93
CA LEU A 151 3.31 -13.97 -2.90
C LEU A 151 2.87 -13.73 -4.34
N ASN A 152 1.70 -14.24 -4.70
CA ASN A 152 1.10 -13.99 -6.00
C ASN A 152 -0.06 -13.01 -5.86
N LEU A 153 -0.02 -11.93 -6.63
CA LEU A 153 -1.02 -10.86 -6.67
C LEU A 153 -1.83 -10.94 -7.96
N ALA A 154 -3.15 -10.86 -7.84
CA ALA A 154 -4.07 -10.92 -8.98
C ALA A 154 -5.20 -9.91 -8.84
N ILE A 155 -5.59 -9.29 -9.96
CA ILE A 155 -6.79 -8.46 -10.07
C ILE A 155 -7.83 -9.21 -10.89
N SER A 156 -9.11 -9.05 -10.57
CA SER A 156 -10.24 -9.53 -11.38
C SER A 156 -11.44 -8.61 -11.28
N GLY A 157 -12.46 -8.87 -12.11
CA GLY A 157 -13.72 -8.10 -12.14
C GLY A 157 -13.67 -6.79 -12.91
N ARG A 158 -12.47 -6.22 -13.11
CA ARG A 158 -12.22 -5.04 -13.93
C ARG A 158 -10.93 -5.18 -14.74
N ASP A 159 -10.95 -4.61 -15.95
CA ASP A 159 -9.83 -4.61 -16.91
C ASP A 159 -9.15 -3.24 -17.02
N ASP A 160 -9.73 -2.21 -16.40
CA ASP A 160 -9.29 -0.80 -16.48
C ASP A 160 -8.59 -0.33 -15.19
N VAL A 161 -8.18 -1.26 -14.33
CA VAL A 161 -7.41 -1.01 -13.10
C VAL A 161 -6.19 -1.93 -13.09
N GLY A 162 -5.05 -1.39 -12.67
CA GLY A 162 -3.80 -2.11 -12.49
C GLY A 162 -3.11 -1.78 -11.17
N LEU A 163 -2.37 -2.76 -10.65
CA LEU A 163 -1.48 -2.58 -9.51
C LEU A 163 -0.05 -2.76 -10.01
N ASP A 164 0.70 -1.65 -10.08
CA ASP A 164 2.12 -1.72 -10.36
C ASP A 164 2.87 -2.20 -9.10
N VAL A 165 3.80 -3.12 -9.30
CA VAL A 165 4.63 -3.76 -8.29
C VAL A 165 6.08 -3.47 -8.64
N LEU A 166 6.70 -2.57 -7.89
CA LEU A 166 8.15 -2.35 -7.95
C LEU A 166 8.79 -3.29 -6.93
N PHE A 167 9.48 -4.31 -7.42
CA PHE A 167 10.17 -5.29 -6.59
C PHE A 167 11.67 -5.24 -6.86
N GLU A 168 12.42 -4.80 -5.86
CA GLU A 168 13.85 -4.58 -5.96
C GLU A 168 14.62 -5.30 -4.84
N PHE A 169 15.94 -5.36 -4.95
CA PHE A 169 16.82 -5.90 -3.91
C PHE A 169 18.02 -4.98 -3.64
N VAL A 170 18.52 -5.05 -2.41
CA VAL A 170 19.81 -4.50 -1.98
C VAL A 170 20.64 -5.63 -1.39
N GLY A 171 21.94 -5.68 -1.72
CA GLY A 171 22.81 -6.78 -1.30
C GLY A 171 22.62 -8.00 -2.20
N ASP A 172 22.36 -9.16 -1.61
CA ASP A 172 22.17 -10.41 -2.35
C ASP A 172 20.74 -10.52 -2.94
N GLY A 173 20.62 -10.37 -4.26
CA GLY A 173 19.35 -10.53 -4.96
C GLY A 173 18.83 -11.96 -5.04
N GLY A 174 19.65 -12.96 -4.68
CA GLY A 174 19.26 -14.36 -4.63
C GLY A 174 18.26 -14.71 -3.53
N GLN A 175 17.82 -13.73 -2.75
CA GLN A 175 16.79 -13.82 -1.71
C GLN A 175 15.44 -13.22 -2.15
N CYS A 176 15.42 -12.55 -3.30
CA CYS A 176 14.29 -11.77 -3.81
C CYS A 176 13.96 -12.23 -5.24
N GLU A 177 13.35 -13.40 -5.40
CA GLU A 177 13.08 -14.00 -6.71
C GLU A 177 12.07 -13.14 -7.50
N GLY A 178 12.47 -12.73 -8.69
CA GLY A 178 11.71 -11.81 -9.54
C GLY A 178 12.11 -10.34 -9.34
N ALA A 179 12.88 -10.00 -8.30
CA ALA A 179 13.33 -8.64 -8.06
C ALA A 179 14.33 -8.15 -9.13
N ARG A 180 14.51 -6.84 -9.17
CA ARG A 180 15.58 -6.16 -9.92
C ARG A 180 16.52 -5.47 -8.95
N GLN A 181 17.72 -5.12 -9.42
CA GLN A 181 18.63 -4.34 -8.58
C GLN A 181 17.96 -3.00 -8.20
N GLN A 182 18.15 -2.53 -6.96
CA GLN A 182 17.63 -1.25 -6.50
C GLN A 182 18.00 -0.10 -7.46
N GLY A 183 17.04 0.79 -7.70
CA GLY A 183 17.22 1.99 -8.51
C GLY A 183 16.99 1.76 -10.00
N THR A 184 16.55 0.57 -10.41
CA THR A 184 16.15 0.33 -11.80
C THR A 184 14.79 0.95 -12.12
N ASN A 185 13.95 1.16 -11.11
CA ASN A 185 12.59 1.72 -11.25
C ASN A 185 11.71 0.93 -12.25
N LYS A 186 12.00 -0.36 -12.43
CA LYS A 186 11.23 -1.25 -13.30
C LYS A 186 10.17 -1.96 -12.46
N PHE A 187 8.91 -1.86 -12.86
CA PHE A 187 7.80 -2.50 -12.19
C PHE A 187 7.09 -3.48 -13.12
N GLU A 188 6.40 -4.45 -12.54
CA GLU A 188 5.42 -5.30 -13.23
C GLU A 188 4.01 -4.84 -12.86
N THR A 189 3.04 -4.99 -13.78
CA THR A 189 1.66 -4.57 -13.51
C THR A 189 0.75 -5.78 -13.39
N VAL A 190 0.12 -5.93 -12.23
CA VAL A 190 -1.01 -6.83 -12.04
C VAL A 190 -2.22 -6.23 -12.76
N THR A 191 -2.87 -7.02 -13.60
CA THR A 191 -4.12 -6.68 -14.30
C THR A 191 -5.06 -7.89 -14.25
N SER A 192 -6.25 -7.80 -14.81
CA SER A 192 -7.13 -8.96 -14.98
C SER A 192 -6.57 -10.08 -15.86
N ARG A 193 -5.53 -9.79 -16.64
CA ARG A 193 -4.89 -10.72 -17.58
C ARG A 193 -3.48 -11.12 -17.17
N ASN A 194 -2.94 -10.50 -16.12
CA ASN A 194 -1.58 -10.70 -15.67
C ASN A 194 -1.52 -10.69 -14.14
N SER A 195 -1.05 -11.78 -13.56
CA SER A 195 -0.69 -11.82 -12.14
C SER A 195 0.81 -11.57 -11.97
N VAL A 196 1.22 -11.07 -10.81
CA VAL A 196 2.64 -10.86 -10.46
C VAL A 196 2.98 -11.75 -9.28
N THR A 197 4.05 -12.53 -9.41
CA THR A 197 4.59 -13.37 -8.35
C THR A 197 5.90 -12.79 -7.83
N ILE A 198 6.01 -12.74 -6.51
CA ILE A 198 7.16 -12.24 -5.76
C ILE A 198 7.66 -13.40 -4.90
N GLY A 199 8.94 -13.77 -5.04
CA GLY A 199 9.55 -14.77 -4.18
C GLY A 199 10.45 -14.13 -3.12
N LEU A 200 10.35 -14.63 -1.89
CA LEU A 200 11.13 -14.21 -0.73
C LEU A 200 11.80 -15.44 -0.11
N ASN A 201 13.09 -15.34 0.17
CA ASN A 201 13.87 -16.36 0.86
C ASN A 201 14.77 -15.70 1.90
N SER A 202 14.50 -15.96 3.17
CA SER A 202 15.40 -15.74 4.29
C SER A 202 16.29 -16.96 4.52
N ASP A 203 17.58 -16.81 4.29
CA ASP A 203 18.59 -17.88 4.43
C ASP A 203 19.96 -17.34 4.88
N ASP A 204 19.94 -16.44 5.89
CA ASP A 204 21.12 -15.83 6.54
C ASP A 204 22.07 -15.06 5.60
N ARG A 205 21.58 -14.62 4.44
CA ARG A 205 22.38 -13.75 3.55
C ARG A 205 22.03 -12.29 3.79
N ALA A 206 23.06 -11.45 3.83
CA ALA A 206 22.91 -10.02 4.04
C ALA A 206 22.23 -9.37 2.83
N GLY A 207 21.12 -8.69 3.07
CA GLY A 207 20.37 -8.01 2.03
C GLY A 207 18.99 -7.59 2.51
N ALA A 208 18.23 -7.03 1.58
CA ALA A 208 16.83 -6.75 1.78
C ALA A 208 16.07 -6.83 0.46
N CYS A 209 14.85 -7.35 0.54
CA CYS A 209 13.88 -7.26 -0.53
C CYS A 209 13.05 -5.98 -0.36
N LEU A 210 12.97 -5.18 -1.42
CA LEU A 210 12.31 -3.88 -1.42
C LEU A 210 11.02 -3.93 -2.23
N LEU A 211 9.91 -3.52 -1.63
CA LEU A 211 8.58 -3.55 -2.25
C LEU A 211 7.95 -2.15 -2.25
N SER A 212 7.44 -1.72 -3.40
CA SER A 212 6.57 -0.55 -3.49
C SER A 212 5.42 -0.85 -4.44
N PHE A 213 4.24 -0.30 -4.15
CA PHE A 213 3.02 -0.57 -4.90
C PHE A 213 2.38 0.73 -5.38
N ARG A 214 1.73 0.70 -6.53
CA ARG A 214 0.92 1.83 -7.03
C ARG A 214 -0.35 1.31 -7.69
N LEU A 215 -1.49 1.70 -7.14
CA LEU A 215 -2.79 1.47 -7.76
C LEU A 215 -3.08 2.56 -8.80
N ARG A 216 -3.64 2.20 -9.96
CA ARG A 216 -4.06 3.15 -10.99
C ARG A 216 -5.12 2.59 -11.93
N HIS A 217 -5.88 3.48 -12.56
CA HIS A 217 -6.60 3.16 -13.79
C HIS A 217 -5.61 3.05 -14.98
N ILE A 218 -5.90 2.17 -15.93
CA ILE A 218 -5.02 1.88 -17.09
C ILE A 218 -5.64 2.24 -18.44
#